data_AF-A0A936JBM2-F1
#
_entry.id   AF-A0A936JBM2-F1
#
_cell.length_a   1.000
_cell.length_b   1.000
_cell.length_c   1.000
_cell.angle_alpha   90.00
_cell.angle_beta   90.00
_cell.angle_gamma   90.00
#
_symmetry.space_group_name_H-M   'P 1'
#
loop_
_entity.id
_entity.type
_entity.pdbx_description
1 polymer ?
#
loop_
_entity_poly.entity_id
_entity_poly.type
_entity_poly.pdbx_seq_one_letter_code
_entity_poly.pdbx_strand_id
1 'polypeptide(L)'
;MTLTSSSSPASCGQNNGSLTLVGQQGQSPYRYFITGREEATGVFNNLGSGTYSVTVQDAQLCSVTGQVVVGVLNDPDVNITNLTQTSCGRNNGSFQVSTISGNGPFRYDIGTGSVTDSSFVNLASGNYTVTITDANGCAITRGVQINGSNNLTQTVGVDSSGCTVPSGVIRISGLNGQSPYTISSTSGVVVGQNISMLSAGSYNFSVTDNLGCSVVGIGIVPQTVAPTATAQADSSSCGMMNGRITVRSSGVNGLDAIYDRRCLTEYEMYLAI
;
A
#
# COMPACT_ATOMS: atom_id res chain seq x y z
N MET A 1 -31.38 34.49 54.20
CA MET A 1 -30.33 33.63 53.65
C MET A 1 -30.60 33.32 52.18
N THR A 2 -29.59 33.45 51.34
CA THR A 2 -29.62 33.11 49.91
C THR A 2 -28.38 32.30 49.54
N LEU A 3 -28.48 31.58 48.43
CA LEU A 3 -27.42 30.75 47.88
C LEU A 3 -27.08 31.23 46.45
N THR A 4 -25.80 31.45 46.20
CA THR A 4 -25.26 31.61 44.85
C THR A 4 -24.25 30.52 44.55
N SER A 5 -24.20 30.07 43.30
CA SER A 5 -23.33 28.97 42.88
C SER A 5 -22.65 29.25 41.55
N SER A 6 -21.44 28.72 41.38
CA SER A 6 -20.77 28.59 40.08
C SER A 6 -20.20 27.19 39.93
N SER A 7 -20.01 26.73 38.69
CA SER A 7 -19.44 25.42 38.39
C SER A 7 -18.44 25.48 37.23
N SER A 8 -17.47 24.58 37.25
CA SER A 8 -16.60 24.25 36.12
C SER A 8 -16.93 22.85 35.64
N PRO A 9 -17.15 22.62 34.33
CA PRO A 9 -17.50 21.30 33.81
C PRO A 9 -16.38 20.30 34.06
N ALA A 10 -16.77 19.04 34.17
CA ALA A 10 -15.87 17.89 34.10
C ALA A 10 -15.46 17.64 32.64
N SER A 11 -14.21 17.24 32.39
CA SER A 11 -13.70 16.99 31.04
C SER A 11 -13.40 15.51 30.79
N CYS A 12 -13.64 15.07 29.56
CA CYS A 12 -13.20 13.77 29.04
C CYS A 12 -13.68 12.58 29.90
N GLY A 13 -14.89 12.69 30.45
CA GLY A 13 -15.46 11.70 31.36
C GLY A 13 -14.78 11.58 32.73
N GLN A 14 -13.85 12.47 33.08
CA GLN A 14 -13.12 12.46 34.34
C GLN A 14 -13.89 13.21 35.44
N ASN A 15 -13.56 12.90 36.70
CA ASN A 15 -14.07 13.65 37.86
C ASN A 15 -13.12 14.80 38.20
N ASN A 16 -13.00 15.79 37.30
CA ASN A 16 -12.15 16.98 37.49
C ASN A 16 -12.93 18.29 37.43
N GLY A 17 -14.26 18.22 37.37
CA GLY A 17 -15.14 19.38 37.50
C GLY A 17 -15.11 19.93 38.92
N SER A 18 -15.66 21.14 39.07
CA SER A 18 -15.75 21.80 40.36
C SER A 18 -17.05 22.56 40.55
N LEU A 19 -17.39 22.80 41.80
CA LEU A 19 -18.55 23.55 42.23
C LEU A 19 -18.13 24.49 43.36
N THR A 20 -18.50 25.76 43.26
CA THR A 20 -18.32 26.74 44.34
C THR A 20 -19.68 27.25 44.79
N LEU A 21 -19.93 27.17 46.09
CA LEU A 21 -21.14 27.64 46.74
C LEU A 21 -20.81 28.82 47.65
N VAL A 22 -21.66 29.85 47.63
CA VAL A 22 -21.53 31.02 48.49
C VAL A 22 -22.87 31.29 49.16
N GLY A 23 -22.87 31.20 50.50
CA GLY A 23 -23.99 31.61 51.34
C GLY A 23 -23.96 33.12 51.56
N GLN A 24 -25.13 33.76 51.46
CA GLN A 24 -25.28 35.19 51.72
C GLN A 24 -26.48 35.42 52.66
N GLN A 25 -26.48 36.57 53.35
CA GLN A 25 -27.62 37.00 54.18
C GLN A 25 -28.01 35.98 55.29
N GLY A 26 -27.03 35.26 55.84
CA GLY A 26 -27.11 34.44 57.06
C GLY A 26 -25.99 34.81 58.03
N GLN A 27 -25.87 34.11 59.16
CA GLN A 27 -24.82 34.40 60.15
C GLN A 27 -23.70 33.33 60.16
N SER A 28 -22.45 33.80 60.13
CA SER A 28 -21.27 32.96 60.02
C SER A 28 -20.97 32.17 61.30
N PRO A 29 -20.26 31.03 61.22
CA PRO A 29 -19.74 30.38 59.99
C PRO A 29 -20.82 29.66 59.18
N TYR A 30 -20.58 29.57 57.86
CA TYR A 30 -21.40 28.76 56.96
C TYR A 30 -20.82 27.35 56.80
N ARG A 31 -21.68 26.36 56.62
CA ARG A 31 -21.35 24.98 56.25
C ARG A 31 -22.01 24.66 54.91
N TYR A 32 -21.26 24.02 54.02
CA TYR A 32 -21.72 23.74 52.66
C TYR A 32 -21.76 22.24 52.45
N PHE A 33 -22.83 21.77 51.81
CA PHE A 33 -23.04 20.36 51.53
C PHE A 33 -23.38 20.17 50.06
N ILE A 34 -22.84 19.10 49.47
CA ILE A 34 -23.30 18.53 48.21
C ILE A 34 -23.54 17.06 48.43
N THR A 35 -24.63 16.47 47.93
CA THR A 35 -24.88 15.01 47.82
C THR A 35 -24.03 14.11 48.77
N GLY A 36 -24.19 14.25 50.09
CA GLY A 36 -23.50 13.43 51.11
C GLY A 36 -22.07 13.84 51.53
N ARG A 37 -21.52 14.94 51.01
CA ARG A 37 -20.21 15.51 51.33
C ARG A 37 -20.35 16.93 51.88
N GLU A 38 -19.51 17.28 52.85
CA GLU A 38 -19.46 18.60 53.46
C GLU A 38 -18.10 19.27 53.22
N GLU A 39 -18.10 20.58 52.98
CA GLU A 39 -16.90 21.41 52.90
C GLU A 39 -17.11 22.74 53.63
N ALA A 40 -16.10 23.20 54.37
CA ALA A 40 -16.17 24.46 55.11
C ALA A 40 -15.97 25.70 54.21
N THR A 41 -15.24 25.56 53.12
CA THR A 41 -14.91 26.67 52.21
C THR A 41 -15.99 26.92 51.15
N GLY A 42 -16.92 25.98 50.96
CA GLY A 42 -17.89 26.01 49.87
C GLY A 42 -17.33 25.58 48.52
N VAL A 43 -16.05 25.18 48.44
CA VAL A 43 -15.40 24.72 47.21
C VAL A 43 -15.34 23.19 47.20
N PHE A 44 -15.93 22.60 46.16
CA PHE A 44 -15.92 21.17 45.91
C PHE A 44 -15.18 20.89 44.61
N ASN A 45 -14.09 20.14 44.69
CA ASN A 45 -13.29 19.72 43.55
C ASN A 45 -13.47 18.22 43.30
N ASN A 46 -12.96 17.77 42.16
CA ASN A 46 -12.99 16.37 41.74
C ASN A 46 -14.41 15.82 41.55
N LEU A 47 -15.29 16.65 40.98
CA LEU A 47 -16.67 16.28 40.69
C LEU A 47 -16.79 15.75 39.27
N GLY A 48 -17.53 14.66 39.10
CA GLY A 48 -18.00 14.22 37.79
C GLY A 48 -19.10 15.15 37.26
N SER A 49 -19.40 15.06 35.97
CA SER A 49 -20.56 15.76 35.41
C SER A 49 -21.86 15.21 36.01
N GLY A 50 -22.83 16.09 36.20
CA GLY A 50 -24.13 15.73 36.78
C GLY A 50 -24.79 16.87 37.55
N THR A 51 -25.98 16.57 38.07
CA THR A 51 -26.75 17.50 38.89
C THR A 51 -26.52 17.19 40.36
N TYR A 52 -26.00 18.15 41.12
CA TYR A 52 -25.73 18.02 42.54
C TYR A 52 -26.83 18.72 43.34
N SER A 53 -27.38 18.02 44.33
CA SER A 53 -28.21 18.66 45.35
C SER A 53 -27.30 19.34 46.36
N VAL A 54 -27.50 20.64 46.55
CA VAL A 54 -26.61 21.50 47.35
C VAL A 54 -27.39 22.07 48.53
N THR A 55 -26.73 22.18 49.67
CA THR A 55 -27.29 22.82 50.87
C THR A 55 -26.25 23.76 51.45
N VAL A 56 -26.66 24.97 51.83
CA VAL A 56 -25.85 25.86 52.65
C VAL A 56 -26.58 26.09 53.95
N GLN A 57 -25.87 25.92 55.06
CA GLN A 57 -26.37 26.11 56.41
C GLN A 57 -25.56 27.20 57.12
N ASP A 58 -26.22 28.09 57.84
CA ASP A 58 -25.57 29.12 58.66
C ASP A 58 -25.40 28.66 60.13
N ALA A 59 -24.81 29.50 60.97
CA ALA A 59 -24.53 29.15 62.38
C ALA A 59 -25.80 28.96 63.24
N GLN A 60 -26.96 29.45 62.78
CA GLN A 60 -28.26 29.31 63.44
C GLN A 60 -29.02 28.09 62.93
N LEU A 61 -28.36 27.22 62.15
CA LEU A 61 -28.94 26.04 61.53
C LEU A 61 -30.00 26.36 60.46
N CYS A 62 -30.10 27.61 60.00
CA CYS A 62 -30.95 27.96 58.87
C CYS A 62 -30.31 27.41 57.59
N SER A 63 -31.08 26.71 56.76
CA SER A 63 -30.58 26.05 55.55
C SER A 63 -31.32 26.48 54.29
N VAL A 64 -30.57 26.73 53.21
CA VAL A 64 -31.09 26.93 51.86
C VAL A 64 -30.57 25.81 50.97
N THR A 65 -31.47 25.18 50.22
CA THR A 65 -31.16 24.10 49.29
C THR A 65 -31.30 24.55 47.84
N GLY A 66 -30.56 23.90 46.94
CA GLY A 66 -30.69 24.09 45.50
C GLY A 66 -30.22 22.89 44.71
N GLN A 67 -30.27 23.02 43.38
CA GLN A 67 -29.64 22.09 42.45
C GLN A 67 -28.68 22.86 41.56
N VAL A 68 -27.48 22.32 41.37
CA VAL A 68 -26.48 22.91 40.49
C VAL A 68 -25.94 21.84 39.56
N VAL A 69 -25.80 22.19 38.28
CA VAL A 69 -25.27 21.29 37.26
C VAL A 69 -23.77 21.52 37.08
N VAL A 70 -22.99 20.46 37.22
CA VAL A 70 -21.62 20.39 36.72
C VAL A 70 -21.72 19.81 35.30
N GLY A 71 -21.39 20.62 34.30
CA GLY A 71 -21.45 20.21 32.89
C GLY A 71 -20.40 19.16 32.51
N VAL A 72 -20.43 18.72 31.24
CA VAL A 72 -19.43 17.82 30.66
C VAL A 72 -18.82 18.43 29.40
N LEU A 73 -17.50 18.35 29.28
CA LEU A 73 -16.77 18.53 28.02
C LEU A 73 -16.51 17.14 27.45
N ASN A 74 -17.24 16.81 26.39
CA ASN A 74 -17.19 15.50 25.76
C ASN A 74 -15.88 15.31 24.99
N ASP A 75 -15.48 14.06 24.83
CA ASP A 75 -14.41 13.69 23.92
C ASP A 75 -14.74 14.13 22.49
N PRO A 76 -13.72 14.47 21.68
CA PRO A 76 -13.92 14.69 20.27
C PRO A 76 -14.42 13.42 19.58
N ASP A 77 -15.27 13.59 18.56
CA ASP A 77 -15.67 12.52 17.66
C ASP A 77 -15.14 12.80 16.26
N VAL A 78 -14.53 11.79 15.65
CA VAL A 78 -13.82 11.93 14.37
C VAL A 78 -13.99 10.67 13.51
N ASN A 79 -13.94 10.88 12.21
CA ASN A 79 -13.87 9.84 11.19
C ASN A 79 -12.54 9.91 10.43
N ILE A 80 -12.17 8.78 9.84
CA ILE A 80 -11.06 8.69 8.89
C ILE A 80 -11.65 8.72 7.48
N THR A 81 -11.13 9.60 6.65
CA THR A 81 -11.58 9.82 5.27
C THR A 81 -10.39 9.84 4.32
N ASN A 82 -10.66 9.83 3.01
CA ASN A 82 -9.63 9.95 1.96
C ASN A 82 -8.47 8.94 2.11
N LEU A 83 -8.77 7.73 2.59
CA LEU A 83 -7.79 6.67 2.81
C LEU A 83 -7.26 6.16 1.47
N THR A 84 -5.97 6.39 1.22
CA THR A 84 -5.24 5.89 0.06
C THR A 84 -4.24 4.84 0.52
N GLN A 85 -4.29 3.67 -0.10
CA GLN A 85 -3.33 2.58 0.15
C GLN A 85 -2.02 2.86 -0.58
N THR A 86 -0.93 2.23 -0.15
CA THR A 86 0.33 2.35 -0.88
C THR A 86 0.29 1.55 -2.20
N SER A 87 1.06 2.00 -3.20
CA SER A 87 1.22 1.30 -4.47
C SER A 87 2.69 1.17 -4.87
N CYS A 88 3.00 0.13 -5.64
CA CYS A 88 4.31 -0.07 -6.27
C CYS A 88 5.48 -0.09 -5.28
N GLY A 89 5.28 -0.64 -4.08
CA GLY A 89 6.27 -0.64 -3.01
C GLY A 89 6.71 0.75 -2.53
N ARG A 90 5.94 1.82 -2.83
CA ARG A 90 6.24 3.20 -2.44
C ARG A 90 5.52 3.59 -1.15
N ASN A 91 6.08 4.57 -0.44
CA ASN A 91 5.43 5.19 0.71
C ASN A 91 4.54 6.36 0.24
N ASN A 92 3.49 6.06 -0.52
CA ASN A 92 2.54 7.04 -1.06
C ASN A 92 1.13 6.90 -0.46
N GLY A 93 0.99 6.16 0.64
CA GLY A 93 -0.26 6.04 1.37
C GLY A 93 -0.62 7.36 2.04
N SER A 94 -1.91 7.56 2.27
CA SER A 94 -2.43 8.76 2.92
C SER A 94 -3.77 8.52 3.58
N PHE A 95 -4.14 9.39 4.51
CA PHE A 95 -5.50 9.49 5.03
C PHE A 95 -5.73 10.89 5.58
N GLN A 96 -6.99 11.23 5.81
CA GLN A 96 -7.39 12.46 6.47
C GLN A 96 -8.25 12.16 7.68
N VAL A 97 -8.15 12.98 8.72
CA VAL A 97 -9.05 12.98 9.87
C VAL A 97 -10.10 14.06 9.67
N SER A 98 -11.37 13.68 9.69
CA SER A 98 -12.49 14.63 9.66
C SER A 98 -13.19 14.67 11.01
N THR A 99 -13.23 15.84 11.64
CA THR A 99 -13.92 16.05 12.92
C THR A 99 -15.43 16.12 12.75
N ILE A 100 -16.16 15.38 13.58
CA ILE A 100 -17.63 15.40 13.68
C ILE A 100 -18.06 16.28 14.86
N SER A 101 -17.40 16.12 16.02
CA SER A 101 -17.64 16.91 17.23
C SER A 101 -16.38 17.09 18.08
N GLY A 102 -16.44 17.98 19.07
CA GLY A 102 -15.30 18.37 19.92
C GLY A 102 -14.99 19.86 19.81
N ASN A 103 -14.07 20.36 20.64
CA ASN A 103 -13.75 21.79 20.68
C ASN A 103 -12.36 22.06 20.07
N GLY A 104 -12.35 22.78 18.95
CA GLY A 104 -11.10 23.19 18.32
C GLY A 104 -10.36 24.29 19.10
N PRO A 105 -9.06 24.52 18.81
CA PRO A 105 -8.24 23.84 17.80
C PRO A 105 -7.90 22.39 18.16
N PHE A 106 -7.77 21.54 17.14
CA PHE A 106 -7.37 20.14 17.30
C PHE A 106 -5.89 19.93 17.01
N ARG A 107 -5.32 18.94 17.68
CA ARG A 107 -3.95 18.47 17.53
C ARG A 107 -3.99 16.99 17.16
N TYR A 108 -3.24 16.59 16.15
CA TYR A 108 -3.21 15.21 15.64
C TYR A 108 -1.79 14.65 15.76
N ASP A 109 -1.64 13.37 16.10
CA ASP A 109 -0.34 12.71 16.20
C ASP A 109 -0.45 11.24 15.80
N ILE A 110 0.38 10.78 14.86
CA ILE A 110 0.44 9.38 14.43
C ILE A 110 1.64 8.60 15.04
N GLY A 111 2.28 9.17 16.06
CA GLY A 111 3.51 8.67 16.68
C GLY A 111 4.78 9.35 16.19
N THR A 112 4.67 10.43 15.41
CA THR A 112 5.79 11.20 14.86
C THR A 112 5.88 12.62 15.41
N GLY A 113 5.04 12.95 16.38
CA GLY A 113 4.93 14.27 16.95
C GLY A 113 3.66 14.98 16.51
N SER A 114 3.13 15.79 17.41
CA SER A 114 1.82 16.38 17.24
C SER A 114 1.83 17.59 16.30
N VAL A 115 0.87 17.61 15.38
CA VAL A 115 0.66 18.61 14.31
C VAL A 115 -0.76 19.18 14.35
N THR A 116 -1.03 20.24 13.59
CA THR A 116 -2.36 20.84 13.45
C THR A 116 -3.04 20.48 12.13
N ASP A 117 -2.29 19.96 11.16
CA ASP A 117 -2.85 19.44 9.91
C ASP A 117 -3.55 18.09 10.18
N SER A 118 -4.71 17.90 9.57
CA SER A 118 -5.51 16.69 9.66
C SER A 118 -5.22 15.69 8.53
N SER A 119 -4.42 16.10 7.55
CA SER A 119 -4.00 15.29 6.41
C SER A 119 -2.63 14.67 6.66
N PHE A 120 -2.55 13.35 6.49
CA PHE A 120 -1.30 12.61 6.56
C PHE A 120 -1.00 11.98 5.21
N VAL A 121 0.18 12.26 4.66
CA VAL A 121 0.60 11.85 3.31
C VAL A 121 1.99 11.23 3.34
N ASN A 122 2.36 10.56 2.25
CA ASN A 122 3.65 9.88 2.08
C ASN A 122 3.93 8.82 3.15
N LEU A 123 2.87 8.10 3.55
CA LEU A 123 2.94 7.05 4.56
C LEU A 123 3.32 5.72 3.90
N ALA A 124 4.12 4.94 4.63
CA ALA A 124 4.39 3.55 4.29
C ALA A 124 3.15 2.67 4.57
N SER A 125 3.15 1.46 4.03
CA SER A 125 2.16 0.46 4.44
C SER A 125 2.39 0.09 5.91
N GLY A 126 1.32 0.01 6.68
CA GLY A 126 1.38 -0.30 8.10
C GLY A 126 0.09 0.03 8.84
N ASN A 127 0.09 -0.23 10.14
CA ASN A 127 -0.99 0.15 11.05
C ASN A 127 -0.58 1.42 11.79
N TYR A 128 -1.39 2.46 11.65
CA TYR A 128 -1.21 3.73 12.33
C TYR A 128 -2.27 3.88 13.43
N THR A 129 -1.85 4.47 14.56
CA THR A 129 -2.79 4.94 15.59
C THR A 129 -2.68 6.45 15.62
N VAL A 130 -3.74 7.13 15.21
CA VAL A 130 -3.82 8.59 15.31
C VAL A 130 -4.43 8.97 16.65
N THR A 131 -3.73 9.82 17.40
CA THR A 131 -4.22 10.47 18.61
C THR A 131 -4.73 11.85 18.21
N ILE A 132 -5.97 12.17 18.61
CA ILE A 132 -6.60 13.45 18.35
C ILE A 132 -6.87 14.10 19.71
N THR A 133 -6.37 15.32 19.91
CA THR A 133 -6.56 16.09 21.14
C THR A 133 -7.27 17.40 20.83
N ASP A 134 -8.32 17.70 21.58
CA ASP A 134 -9.08 18.95 21.47
C ASP A 134 -8.47 20.07 22.35
N ALA A 135 -9.05 21.27 22.29
CA ALA A 135 -8.57 22.42 23.06
C ALA A 135 -8.76 22.30 24.58
N ASN A 136 -9.65 21.41 25.03
CA ASN A 136 -9.88 21.13 26.44
C ASN A 136 -8.96 20.02 26.97
N GLY A 137 -8.09 19.47 26.12
CA GLY A 137 -7.17 18.40 26.48
C GLY A 137 -7.79 17.01 26.40
N CYS A 138 -9.00 16.85 25.86
CA CYS A 138 -9.61 15.54 25.65
C CYS A 138 -8.99 14.86 24.46
N ALA A 139 -8.53 13.62 24.66
CA ALA A 139 -7.81 12.85 23.67
C ALA A 139 -8.50 11.52 23.35
N ILE A 140 -8.63 11.23 22.06
CA ILE A 140 -9.08 9.92 21.57
C ILE A 140 -8.04 9.33 20.63
N THR A 141 -8.13 8.02 20.41
CA THR A 141 -7.34 7.34 19.38
C THR A 141 -8.22 6.70 18.31
N ARG A 142 -7.73 6.65 17.08
CA ARG A 142 -8.31 5.89 15.97
C ARG A 142 -7.24 5.07 15.25
N GLY A 143 -7.56 3.82 14.94
CA GLY A 143 -6.70 2.95 14.14
C GLY A 143 -6.92 3.17 12.65
N VAL A 144 -5.84 3.21 11.87
CA VAL A 144 -5.86 3.31 10.42
C VAL A 144 -4.92 2.25 9.85
N GLN A 145 -5.42 1.40 8.96
CA GLN A 145 -4.61 0.42 8.25
C GLN A 145 -4.34 0.88 6.83
N ILE A 146 -3.07 1.04 6.48
CA ILE A 146 -2.61 1.32 5.12
C ILE A 146 -1.98 0.03 4.58
N ASN A 147 -2.63 -0.61 3.63
CA ASN A 147 -2.11 -1.83 3.01
C ASN A 147 -1.03 -1.53 1.97
N GLY A 148 -0.12 -2.50 1.87
CA GLY A 148 0.98 -2.57 0.90
C GLY A 148 0.57 -3.23 -0.40
N SER A 149 1.12 -2.75 -1.51
CA SER A 149 1.29 -3.57 -2.71
C SER A 149 2.78 -3.75 -3.00
N ASN A 150 3.16 -4.97 -3.35
CA ASN A 150 4.54 -5.29 -3.73
C ASN A 150 4.91 -4.60 -5.04
N ASN A 151 6.22 -4.52 -5.33
CA ASN A 151 6.67 -4.16 -6.67
C ASN A 151 6.16 -5.17 -7.69
N LEU A 152 5.79 -4.67 -8.87
CA LEU A 152 5.42 -5.51 -10.00
C LEU A 152 6.64 -6.34 -10.42
N THR A 153 6.47 -7.66 -10.44
CA THR A 153 7.43 -8.63 -10.93
C THR A 153 6.92 -9.25 -12.22
N GLN A 154 7.85 -9.76 -13.02
CA GLN A 154 7.53 -10.49 -14.24
C GLN A 154 8.58 -11.55 -14.52
N THR A 155 8.21 -12.56 -15.28
CA THR A 155 9.11 -13.57 -15.84
C THR A 155 9.02 -13.51 -17.35
N VAL A 156 10.18 -13.54 -18.01
CA VAL A 156 10.31 -13.44 -19.47
C VAL A 156 10.84 -14.76 -20.00
N GLY A 157 10.01 -15.48 -20.74
CA GLY A 157 10.39 -16.66 -21.52
C GLY A 157 10.64 -16.28 -22.97
N VAL A 158 11.62 -16.93 -23.61
CA VAL A 158 11.97 -16.67 -25.02
C VAL A 158 12.17 -17.98 -25.77
N ASP A 159 11.65 -18.05 -27.00
CA ASP A 159 11.94 -19.11 -27.97
C ASP A 159 12.80 -18.55 -29.11
N SER A 160 13.68 -19.37 -29.68
CA SER A 160 14.55 -18.96 -30.77
C SER A 160 13.80 -18.66 -32.06
N SER A 161 14.34 -17.73 -32.85
CA SER A 161 13.83 -17.42 -34.19
C SER A 161 14.59 -18.19 -35.27
N GLY A 162 13.87 -18.71 -36.26
CA GLY A 162 14.45 -19.45 -37.38
C GLY A 162 15.40 -18.62 -38.24
N CYS A 163 16.25 -19.30 -39.03
CA CYS A 163 17.25 -18.64 -39.87
C CYS A 163 16.64 -17.87 -41.05
N THR A 164 15.50 -18.35 -41.57
CA THR A 164 14.88 -17.84 -42.81
C THR A 164 13.54 -17.15 -42.59
N VAL A 165 12.88 -17.42 -41.46
CA VAL A 165 11.56 -16.86 -41.12
C VAL A 165 11.56 -16.40 -39.67
N PRO A 166 11.03 -15.19 -39.37
CA PRO A 166 10.82 -14.74 -38.00
C PRO A 166 9.83 -15.66 -37.27
N SER A 167 10.33 -16.51 -36.38
CA SER A 167 9.52 -17.48 -35.63
C SER A 167 9.69 -17.38 -34.11
N GLY A 168 10.47 -16.42 -33.63
CA GLY A 168 10.74 -16.23 -32.22
C GLY A 168 9.49 -15.82 -31.45
N VAL A 169 9.45 -16.19 -30.18
CA VAL A 169 8.34 -15.89 -29.27
C VAL A 169 8.88 -15.33 -27.96
N ILE A 170 8.27 -14.26 -27.45
CA ILE A 170 8.45 -13.78 -26.08
C ILE A 170 7.16 -14.07 -25.31
N ARG A 171 7.29 -14.66 -24.12
CA ARG A 171 6.18 -14.92 -23.20
C ARG A 171 6.41 -14.18 -21.88
N ILE A 172 5.45 -13.35 -21.51
CA ILE A 172 5.43 -12.64 -20.24
C ILE A 172 4.51 -13.42 -19.29
N SER A 173 5.00 -13.71 -18.09
CA SER A 173 4.27 -14.47 -17.08
C SER A 173 4.69 -14.08 -15.67
N GLY A 174 4.12 -14.70 -14.64
CA GLY A 174 4.51 -14.45 -13.25
C GLY A 174 4.23 -13.02 -12.76
N LEU A 175 3.21 -12.37 -13.31
CA LEU A 175 2.78 -11.03 -12.89
C LEU A 175 2.07 -11.10 -11.53
N ASN A 176 2.52 -10.28 -10.57
CA ASN A 176 2.01 -10.23 -9.19
C ASN A 176 1.28 -8.90 -8.86
N GLY A 177 1.03 -8.05 -9.86
CA GLY A 177 0.34 -6.77 -9.69
C GLY A 177 -1.18 -6.87 -9.80
N GLN A 178 -1.85 -5.72 -9.98
CA GLN A 178 -3.30 -5.68 -10.14
C GLN A 178 -3.73 -5.66 -11.62
N SER A 179 -4.52 -6.65 -12.03
CA SER A 179 -5.15 -6.68 -13.36
C SER A 179 -6.14 -5.51 -13.55
N PRO A 180 -6.32 -4.97 -14.77
CA PRO A 180 -5.67 -5.36 -16.03
C PRO A 180 -4.21 -4.90 -16.15
N TYR A 181 -3.44 -5.65 -16.95
CA TYR A 181 -2.06 -5.32 -17.31
C TYR A 181 -1.99 -4.74 -18.73
N THR A 182 -1.16 -3.72 -18.90
CA THR A 182 -0.81 -3.14 -20.20
C THR A 182 0.65 -3.43 -20.50
N ILE A 183 0.94 -3.95 -21.69
CA ILE A 183 2.31 -4.22 -22.15
C ILE A 183 2.63 -3.23 -23.25
N SER A 184 3.72 -2.50 -23.12
CA SER A 184 4.22 -1.58 -24.14
C SER A 184 5.65 -1.92 -24.53
N SER A 185 5.99 -1.62 -25.78
CA SER A 185 7.33 -1.72 -26.34
C SER A 185 7.76 -0.36 -26.87
N THR A 186 9.02 -0.22 -27.29
CA THR A 186 9.53 1.00 -27.95
C THR A 186 8.74 1.37 -29.21
N SER A 187 8.03 0.40 -29.81
CA SER A 187 7.22 0.58 -31.02
C SER A 187 5.73 0.80 -30.73
N GLY A 188 5.32 0.86 -29.45
CA GLY A 188 3.92 1.05 -29.04
C GLY A 188 3.37 -0.08 -28.17
N VAL A 189 2.06 -0.05 -27.92
CA VAL A 189 1.35 -1.03 -27.07
C VAL A 189 1.29 -2.39 -27.77
N VAL A 190 1.59 -3.45 -27.02
CA VAL A 190 1.51 -4.84 -27.47
C VAL A 190 0.27 -5.49 -26.86
N VAL A 191 -0.49 -6.22 -27.68
CA VAL A 191 -1.71 -6.91 -27.22
C VAL A 191 -1.35 -8.33 -26.79
N GLY A 192 -1.58 -8.63 -25.51
CA GLY A 192 -1.40 -9.96 -24.93
C GLY A 192 0.02 -10.24 -24.43
N GLN A 193 0.15 -11.34 -23.68
CA GLN A 193 1.41 -11.72 -23.02
C GLN A 193 2.29 -12.65 -23.88
N ASN A 194 1.81 -13.06 -25.04
CA ASN A 194 2.53 -13.90 -25.99
C ASN A 194 2.78 -13.11 -27.27
N ILE A 195 4.04 -12.74 -27.49
CA ILE A 195 4.48 -11.92 -28.62
C ILE A 195 5.20 -12.86 -29.59
N SER A 196 4.61 -13.14 -30.75
CA SER A 196 5.13 -14.10 -31.73
C SER A 196 5.66 -13.43 -32.99
N MET A 197 6.25 -14.23 -33.88
CA MET A 197 6.78 -13.80 -35.18
C MET A 197 7.95 -12.80 -35.06
N LEU A 198 8.76 -12.97 -34.02
CA LEU A 198 9.91 -12.11 -33.76
C LEU A 198 11.15 -12.63 -34.47
N SER A 199 11.92 -11.72 -35.06
CA SER A 199 13.28 -12.02 -35.55
C SER A 199 14.24 -12.22 -34.37
N ALA A 200 15.41 -12.79 -34.61
CA ALA A 200 16.46 -12.79 -33.60
C ALA A 200 16.85 -11.35 -33.25
N GLY A 201 16.97 -11.05 -31.96
CA GLY A 201 17.20 -9.68 -31.48
C GLY A 201 16.82 -9.46 -30.03
N SER A 202 17.05 -8.25 -29.54
CA SER A 202 16.69 -7.83 -28.19
C SER A 202 15.47 -6.93 -28.22
N TYR A 203 14.47 -7.25 -27.40
CA TYR A 203 13.19 -6.55 -27.34
C TYR A 203 12.96 -6.00 -25.93
N ASN A 204 12.87 -4.68 -25.82
CA ASN A 204 12.54 -4.00 -24.57
C ASN A 204 11.04 -3.79 -24.46
N PHE A 205 10.49 -4.06 -23.28
CA PHE A 205 9.09 -3.82 -22.98
C PHE A 205 8.88 -3.34 -21.55
N SER A 206 7.77 -2.66 -21.32
CA SER A 206 7.28 -2.27 -20.00
C SER A 206 5.94 -2.93 -19.78
N VAL A 207 5.78 -3.57 -18.63
CA VAL A 207 4.50 -4.08 -18.16
C VAL A 207 4.02 -3.15 -17.07
N THR A 208 2.80 -2.64 -17.20
CA THR A 208 2.15 -1.74 -16.26
C THR A 208 0.86 -2.35 -15.75
N ASP A 209 0.65 -2.35 -14.45
CA ASP A 209 -0.59 -2.85 -13.83
C ASP A 209 -1.65 -1.72 -13.66
N ASN A 210 -2.82 -2.07 -13.14
CA ASN A 210 -3.93 -1.12 -12.94
C ASN A 210 -3.65 -0.06 -11.85
N LEU A 211 -2.67 -0.30 -10.98
CA LEU A 211 -2.21 0.68 -9.99
C LEU A 211 -1.14 1.63 -10.56
N GLY A 212 -0.79 1.47 -11.84
CA GLY A 212 0.25 2.26 -12.52
C GLY A 212 1.68 1.81 -12.19
N CYS A 213 1.84 0.63 -11.59
CA CYS A 213 3.15 0.07 -11.30
C CYS A 213 3.76 -0.51 -12.57
N SER A 214 4.96 -0.07 -12.91
CA SER A 214 5.65 -0.49 -14.14
C SER A 214 6.93 -1.24 -13.85
N VAL A 215 7.16 -2.33 -14.58
CA VAL A 215 8.43 -3.07 -14.60
C VAL A 215 8.92 -3.19 -16.04
N VAL A 216 10.23 -3.03 -16.24
CA VAL A 216 10.86 -3.17 -17.56
C VAL A 216 11.40 -4.59 -17.71
N GLY A 217 11.22 -5.16 -18.90
CA GLY A 217 11.78 -6.44 -19.31
C GLY A 217 12.58 -6.35 -20.58
N ILE A 218 13.49 -7.30 -20.74
CA ILE A 218 14.24 -7.51 -21.96
C ILE A 218 14.09 -8.98 -22.35
N GLY A 219 13.57 -9.23 -23.55
CA GLY A 219 13.56 -10.54 -24.18
C GLY A 219 14.63 -10.60 -25.26
N ILE A 220 15.64 -11.46 -25.09
CA ILE A 220 16.67 -11.71 -26.10
C ILE A 220 16.25 -12.96 -26.86
N VAL A 221 15.72 -12.78 -28.07
CA VAL A 221 15.34 -13.87 -28.97
C VAL A 221 16.61 -14.35 -29.66
N PRO A 222 17.13 -15.56 -29.34
CA PRO A 222 18.31 -16.07 -30.02
C PRO A 222 17.96 -16.50 -31.44
N GLN A 223 18.93 -16.46 -32.35
CA GLN A 223 18.79 -17.08 -33.67
C GLN A 223 19.02 -18.59 -33.53
N THR A 224 18.15 -19.39 -34.12
CA THR A 224 18.40 -20.83 -34.30
C THR A 224 19.66 -20.99 -35.15
N VAL A 225 20.61 -21.80 -34.68
CA VAL A 225 21.85 -22.07 -35.42
C VAL A 225 21.54 -23.04 -36.56
N ALA A 226 21.86 -22.65 -37.78
CA ALA A 226 21.73 -23.54 -38.93
C ALA A 226 22.69 -24.73 -38.79
N PRO A 227 22.28 -25.96 -39.13
CA PRO A 227 23.20 -27.09 -39.17
C PRO A 227 24.29 -26.82 -40.22
N THR A 228 25.53 -27.16 -39.87
CA THR A 228 26.67 -27.03 -40.78
C THR A 228 26.98 -28.38 -41.40
N ALA A 229 27.16 -28.42 -42.72
CA ALA A 229 27.64 -29.60 -43.44
C ALA A 229 29.03 -29.32 -44.00
N THR A 230 29.98 -30.22 -43.75
CA THR A 230 31.32 -30.19 -44.35
C THR A 230 31.47 -31.38 -45.28
N ALA A 231 31.86 -31.13 -46.52
CA ALA A 231 32.15 -32.18 -47.50
C ALA A 231 33.66 -32.30 -47.67
N GLN A 232 34.20 -33.49 -47.45
CA GLN A 232 35.58 -33.83 -47.79
C GLN A 232 35.56 -34.74 -49.02
N ALA A 233 36.33 -34.36 -50.05
CA ALA A 233 36.53 -35.17 -51.24
C ALA A 233 37.92 -35.80 -51.21
N ASP A 234 37.98 -37.13 -51.29
CA ASP A 234 39.21 -37.87 -51.51
C ASP A 234 39.30 -38.18 -53.02
N SER A 235 40.38 -37.71 -53.66
CA SER A 235 40.56 -37.82 -55.11
C SER A 235 40.73 -39.27 -55.55
N SER A 236 40.17 -39.60 -56.72
CA SER A 236 40.42 -40.90 -57.34
C SER A 236 41.85 -41.02 -57.83
N SER A 237 42.43 -42.20 -57.69
CA SER A 237 43.71 -42.52 -58.31
C SER A 237 43.51 -42.67 -59.82
N CYS A 238 44.47 -42.21 -60.65
CA CYS A 238 44.36 -42.23 -62.10
C CYS A 238 43.99 -43.63 -62.64
N GLY A 239 42.89 -43.72 -63.37
CA GLY A 239 42.40 -44.97 -63.96
C GLY A 239 41.48 -45.81 -63.07
N MET A 240 41.19 -45.38 -61.83
CA MET A 240 40.27 -46.08 -60.92
C MET A 240 39.06 -45.21 -60.54
N MET A 241 37.85 -45.80 -60.51
CA MET A 241 36.62 -45.13 -60.06
C MET A 241 36.42 -45.27 -58.55
N ASN A 242 37.37 -44.77 -57.75
CA ASN A 242 37.38 -44.94 -56.28
C ASN A 242 37.38 -43.64 -55.47
N GLY A 243 37.09 -42.49 -56.10
CA GLY A 243 36.95 -41.23 -55.39
C GLY A 243 35.76 -41.27 -54.42
N ARG A 244 35.87 -40.57 -53.29
CA ARG A 244 34.83 -40.59 -52.23
C ARG A 244 34.51 -39.17 -51.77
N ILE A 245 33.24 -38.89 -51.55
CA ILE A 245 32.78 -37.67 -50.85
C ILE A 245 32.19 -38.09 -49.51
N THR A 246 32.74 -37.55 -48.43
CA THR A 246 32.19 -37.73 -47.07
C THR A 246 31.57 -36.42 -46.63
N VAL A 247 30.27 -36.42 -46.33
CA VAL A 247 29.56 -35.27 -45.77
C VAL A 247 29.35 -35.50 -44.28
N ARG A 248 29.92 -34.61 -43.45
CA ARG A 248 29.67 -34.59 -42.01
C ARG A 248 28.72 -33.44 -41.70
N SER A 249 27.62 -33.73 -41.02
CA SER A 249 26.69 -32.70 -40.54
C SER A 249 26.86 -32.49 -39.03
N SER A 250 26.84 -31.24 -38.56
CA SER A 250 26.81 -30.92 -37.13
C SER A 250 25.57 -30.07 -36.82
N GLY A 251 24.90 -30.35 -35.69
CA GLY A 251 23.72 -29.59 -35.24
C GLY A 251 22.35 -30.23 -35.53
N VAL A 252 22.31 -31.41 -36.14
CA VAL A 252 21.12 -32.28 -36.18
C VAL A 252 21.50 -33.64 -35.60
N ASN A 253 20.55 -34.38 -35.03
CA ASN A 253 20.76 -35.71 -34.43
C ASN A 253 21.40 -36.69 -35.44
N GLY A 254 22.74 -36.70 -35.51
CA GLY A 254 23.59 -37.84 -35.85
C GLY A 254 23.37 -38.52 -37.20
N LEU A 255 23.08 -37.80 -38.28
CA LEU A 255 23.10 -38.40 -39.63
C LEU A 255 24.38 -37.99 -40.37
N ASP A 256 25.43 -38.78 -40.16
CA ASP A 256 26.57 -38.83 -41.08
C ASP A 256 26.14 -39.60 -42.33
N ALA A 257 25.92 -38.91 -43.45
CA ALA A 257 25.61 -39.53 -44.73
C ALA A 257 26.91 -39.69 -45.53
N ILE A 258 27.39 -40.93 -45.68
CA ILE A 258 28.47 -41.27 -46.61
C ILE A 258 27.83 -41.51 -47.98
N TYR A 259 28.20 -40.71 -48.98
CA TYR A 259 27.70 -40.85 -50.34
C TYR A 259 28.83 -41.33 -51.26
N ASP A 260 28.82 -42.61 -51.60
CA ASP A 260 29.73 -43.23 -52.57
C ASP A 260 29.06 -43.19 -53.96
N ARG A 261 29.42 -42.20 -54.79
CA ARG A 261 29.04 -42.19 -56.21
C ARG A 261 30.20 -42.74 -57.04
N ARG A 262 30.12 -44.02 -57.40
CA ARG A 262 30.77 -44.52 -58.62
C ARG A 262 29.92 -44.02 -59.79
N CYS A 263 30.52 -43.27 -60.71
CA CYS A 263 29.81 -42.65 -61.83
C CYS A 263 28.87 -43.63 -62.55
N LEU A 264 27.56 -43.42 -62.43
CA LEU A 264 26.64 -43.72 -63.52
C LEU A 264 26.64 -42.49 -64.44
N THR A 265 26.87 -42.75 -65.71
CA THR A 265 26.77 -41.79 -66.82
C THR A 265 25.40 -41.13 -66.82
N GLU A 266 25.40 -39.80 -66.96
CA GLU A 266 24.30 -38.86 -67.26
C GLU A 266 22.86 -39.21 -66.84
N TYR A 267 22.26 -38.20 -66.19
CA TYR A 267 20.83 -37.95 -65.99
C TYR A 267 20.27 -38.24 -64.59
N GLU A 268 19.51 -37.24 -64.11
CA GLU A 268 18.76 -37.13 -62.85
C GLU A 268 19.52 -36.63 -61.60
N MET A 269 19.74 -35.31 -61.58
CA MET A 269 19.64 -34.54 -60.34
C MET A 269 18.18 -34.11 -60.16
N TYR A 270 17.49 -34.63 -59.15
CA TYR A 270 16.32 -33.95 -58.58
C TYR A 270 16.44 -33.90 -57.05
N LEU A 271 16.13 -32.71 -56.54
CA LEU A 271 16.36 -32.23 -55.19
C LEU A 271 15.67 -33.08 -54.11
N ALA A 272 16.34 -33.20 -52.96
CA ALA A 272 15.67 -33.26 -51.67
C ALA A 272 16.35 -32.25 -50.74
N ILE A 273 15.82 -31.02 -50.75
CA ILE A 273 15.96 -30.01 -49.68
C ILE A 273 14.59 -29.96 -49.01
#